data_AF-A0AAE3H131-F1
#
_entry.id   AF-A0AAE3H131-F1
#
_cell.length_a   1.000
_cell.length_b   1.000
_cell.length_c   1.000
_cell.angle_alpha   90.00
_cell.angle_beta   90.00
_cell.angle_gamma   90.00
#
_symmetry.space_group_name_H-M   'P 1'
#
loop_
_entity.id
_entity.type
_entity.pdbx_description
1 polymer ?
#
loop_
_entity_poly.entity_id
_entity_poly.type
_entity_poly.pdbx_seq_one_letter_code
_entity_poly.pdbx_strand_id
1 'polypeptide(L)'
;MRSIYVVLLLIASNAFMTLAWYGHLKFAEWRWFNKLGLVGIVLFSWGLAFFEYILQVPANKYGFKGNGGSFTLIQLKVIQEVITLVVFVLFSMLFFKNEALQWNHYLAFVLLVCAVYLVFI
;
A
#
# COMPACT_ATOMS: atom_id res chain seq x y z
N MET A 1 14.05 -16.08 -8.07
CA MET A 1 14.65 -14.85 -7.50
C MET A 1 13.88 -13.57 -7.90
N ARG A 2 13.39 -13.41 -9.14
CA ARG A 2 12.64 -12.21 -9.57
C ARG A 2 11.32 -11.95 -8.81
N SER A 3 10.59 -12.99 -8.40
CA SER A 3 9.26 -12.84 -7.77
C SER A 3 9.30 -12.21 -6.38
N ILE A 4 10.29 -12.58 -5.55
CA ILE A 4 10.49 -11.99 -4.21
C ILE A 4 10.83 -10.50 -4.34
N TYR A 5 11.67 -10.15 -5.31
CA TYR A 5 12.03 -8.76 -5.58
C TYR A 5 10.81 -7.92 -5.96
N VAL A 6 9.91 -8.45 -6.80
CA VAL A 6 8.64 -7.78 -7.15
C VAL A 6 7.78 -7.54 -5.91
N VAL A 7 7.62 -8.55 -5.05
CA VAL A 7 6.83 -8.41 -3.81
C VAL A 7 7.44 -7.37 -2.87
N LEU A 8 8.76 -7.35 -2.70
CA LEU A 8 9.45 -6.35 -1.89
C LEU A 8 9.24 -4.92 -2.42
N LEU A 9 9.31 -4.74 -3.75
CA LEU A 9 9.01 -3.45 -4.37
C LEU A 9 7.55 -3.03 -4.16
N LEU A 10 6.60 -3.96 -4.27
CA LEU A 10 5.18 -3.68 -4.00
C LEU A 10 4.94 -3.31 -2.54
N ILE A 11 5.61 -3.95 -1.58
CA ILE A 11 5.53 -3.61 -0.16
C ILE A 11 6.08 -2.20 0.08
N ALA A 12 7.28 -1.91 -0.42
CA ALA A 12 7.90 -0.60 -0.27
C ALA A 12 7.06 0.51 -0.92
N SER A 13 6.53 0.26 -2.12
CA SER A 13 5.62 1.18 -2.79
C SER A 13 4.37 1.47 -1.97
N ASN A 14 3.72 0.44 -1.43
CA ASN A 14 2.51 0.60 -0.61
C ASN A 14 2.75 1.38 0.68
N ALA A 15 3.95 1.30 1.25
CA ALA A 15 4.31 2.14 2.39
C ALA A 15 4.30 3.63 2.01
N PHE A 16 4.87 3.99 0.86
CA PHE A 16 4.80 5.37 0.33
C PHE A 16 3.37 5.78 -0.03
N MET A 17 2.57 4.89 -0.64
CA MET A 17 1.16 5.15 -0.93
C MET A 17 0.39 5.51 0.35
N THR A 18 0.54 4.70 1.39
CA THR A 18 -0.15 4.87 2.67
C THR A 18 0.29 6.17 3.37
N LEU A 19 1.59 6.49 3.30
CA LEU A 19 2.12 7.77 3.80
C LEU A 19 1.58 8.97 3.01
N ALA A 20 1.50 8.86 1.69
CA ALA A 20 0.97 9.93 0.83
C ALA A 20 -0.52 10.20 1.14
N TRP A 21 -1.30 9.14 1.34
CA TRP A 21 -2.74 9.23 1.55
C TRP A 21 -3.12 9.61 2.98
N TYR A 22 -2.43 9.07 3.98
CA TYR A 22 -2.83 9.20 5.39
C TYR A 22 -1.76 9.81 6.30
N GLY A 23 -0.49 9.83 5.88
CA GLY A 23 0.61 10.38 6.69
C GLY A 23 0.38 11.84 7.07
N HIS A 24 -0.18 12.64 6.15
CA HIS A 24 -0.50 14.05 6.42
C HIS A 24 -1.48 14.26 7.58
N LEU A 25 -2.40 13.31 7.82
CA LEU A 25 -3.32 13.35 8.96
C LEU A 25 -2.57 13.22 10.29
N LYS A 26 -1.50 12.43 10.31
CA LYS A 26 -0.62 12.32 11.48
C LYS A 26 0.32 13.50 11.61
N PHE A 27 0.89 13.96 10.48
CA PHE A 27 1.81 15.09 10.47
C PHE A 27 1.13 16.41 10.84
N ALA A 28 -0.20 16.51 10.75
CA ALA A 28 -0.96 17.65 11.28
C ALA A 28 -0.72 17.90 12.78
N GLU A 29 -0.23 16.92 13.55
CA GLU A 29 0.21 17.12 14.94
C GLU A 29 1.50 17.98 15.03
N TRP A 30 2.28 18.08 13.95
CA TRP A 30 3.51 18.87 13.90
C TRP A 30 3.21 20.34 13.63
N ARG A 31 3.77 21.23 14.47
CA ARG A 31 3.52 22.68 14.44
C ARG A 31 3.79 23.35 13.09
N TRP A 32 4.75 22.87 12.30
CA TRP A 32 5.01 23.44 10.97
C TRP A 32 4.01 22.94 9.92
N PHE A 33 3.56 21.69 10.04
CA PHE A 33 2.79 21.00 9.00
C PHE A 33 1.31 21.38 9.09
N ASN A 34 0.80 21.65 10.30
CA ASN A 34 -0.55 22.16 10.51
C ASN A 34 -0.76 23.58 9.92
N LYS A 35 0.32 24.31 9.62
CA LYS A 35 0.25 25.60 8.93
C LYS A 35 0.14 25.48 7.41
N LEU A 36 0.36 24.28 6.86
CA LEU A 36 0.18 24.04 5.43
C LEU A 36 -1.32 24.04 5.11
N GLY A 37 -1.73 24.92 4.20
CA GLY A 37 -3.05 24.82 3.60
C GLY A 37 -3.19 23.55 2.76
N LEU A 38 -4.42 23.23 2.33
CA LEU A 38 -4.73 22.04 1.52
C LEU A 38 -3.81 21.89 0.30
N VAL A 39 -3.47 22.99 -0.37
CA VAL A 39 -2.55 22.97 -1.53
C VAL A 39 -1.16 22.47 -1.13
N GLY A 40 -0.62 22.91 0.01
CA GLY A 40 0.68 22.47 0.51
C GLY A 40 0.68 20.98 0.90
N ILE A 41 -0.42 20.52 1.51
CA ILE A 41 -0.61 19.10 1.85
C ILE A 41 -0.65 18.25 0.58
N VAL A 42 -1.43 18.65 -0.44
CA VAL A 42 -1.52 17.93 -1.71
C VAL A 42 -0.16 17.86 -2.41
N LEU A 43 0.59 18.96 -2.45
CA LEU A 43 1.93 18.97 -3.06
C LEU A 43 2.92 18.07 -2.31
N PHE A 44 2.85 18.05 -0.98
CA PHE A 44 3.65 17.13 -0.17
C PHE A 44 3.29 15.66 -0.44
N SER A 45 1.99 15.33 -0.47
CA SER A 45 1.51 13.99 -0.82
C SER A 45 1.90 13.58 -2.24
N TRP A 46 1.88 14.50 -3.21
CA TRP A 46 2.41 14.27 -4.55
C TRP A 46 3.90 13.95 -4.56
N GLY A 47 4.69 14.65 -3.74
CA GLY A 47 6.11 14.35 -3.56
C GLY A 47 6.34 12.92 -3.05
N LEU A 48 5.50 12.44 -2.14
CA LEU A 48 5.55 11.04 -1.68
C LEU A 48 5.09 10.04 -2.74
N ALA A 49 4.00 10.35 -3.46
CA ALA A 49 3.49 9.52 -4.55
C ALA A 49 4.52 9.33 -5.68
N PHE A 50 5.39 10.31 -5.92
CA PHE A 50 6.49 10.14 -6.87
C PHE A 50 7.41 8.97 -6.51
N PHE A 51 7.77 8.79 -5.23
CA PHE A 51 8.58 7.67 -4.77
C PHE A 51 7.83 6.34 -4.82
N GLU A 52 6.53 6.35 -4.53
CA GLU A 52 5.65 5.19 -4.77
C GLU A 52 5.77 4.74 -6.24
N TYR A 53 5.56 5.65 -7.21
CA TYR A 53 5.60 5.30 -8.62
C TYR A 53 6.96 4.79 -9.10
N ILE A 54 8.07 5.30 -8.55
CA ILE A 54 9.42 4.80 -8.83
C ILE A 54 9.55 3.30 -8.50
N LEU A 55 8.82 2.81 -7.49
CA LEU A 55 8.85 1.41 -7.06
C LEU A 55 7.75 0.58 -7.71
N GLN A 56 6.53 1.13 -7.80
CA GLN A 56 5.35 0.46 -8.34
C GLN A 56 5.51 0.10 -9.82
N VAL A 57 6.05 1.03 -10.62
CA VAL A 57 6.16 0.83 -12.08
C VAL A 57 7.14 -0.29 -12.42
N PRO A 58 8.36 -0.35 -11.87
CA PRO A 58 9.26 -1.49 -12.05
C PRO A 58 8.69 -2.80 -11.50
N ALA A 59 8.02 -2.78 -10.34
CA ALA A 59 7.42 -3.98 -9.76
C ALA A 59 6.43 -4.63 -10.72
N ASN A 60 5.50 -3.84 -11.26
CA ASN A 60 4.51 -4.32 -12.20
C ASN A 60 5.13 -4.73 -13.53
N LYS A 61 6.10 -3.94 -14.04
CA LYS A 61 6.77 -4.24 -15.30
C LYS A 61 7.55 -5.55 -15.25
N TYR A 62 8.31 -5.80 -14.18
CA TYR A 62 9.09 -7.03 -14.01
C TYR A 62 8.26 -8.22 -13.53
N GLY A 63 7.14 -7.98 -12.84
CA GLY A 63 6.24 -9.01 -12.38
C GLY A 63 5.32 -9.56 -13.47
N PHE A 64 4.98 -8.75 -14.48
CA PHE A 64 3.97 -9.09 -15.48
C PHE A 64 4.43 -10.20 -16.44
N LYS A 65 3.62 -11.25 -16.57
CA LYS A 65 3.89 -12.43 -17.39
C LYS A 65 4.15 -12.09 -18.86
N GLY A 66 3.48 -11.09 -19.41
CA GLY A 66 3.71 -10.61 -20.78
C GLY A 66 5.09 -10.02 -21.03
N ASN A 67 5.80 -9.58 -19.97
CA ASN A 67 7.17 -9.07 -20.03
C ASN A 67 8.22 -10.10 -19.58
N GLY A 68 7.85 -11.38 -19.47
CA GLY A 68 8.71 -12.45 -18.94
C GLY A 68 8.75 -12.54 -17.41
N GLY A 69 7.78 -11.90 -16.73
CA GLY A 69 7.56 -12.03 -15.28
C GLY A 69 6.79 -13.30 -14.90
N SER A 70 6.56 -13.47 -13.60
CA SER A 70 5.94 -14.68 -13.04
C SER A 70 4.42 -14.60 -12.85
N PHE A 71 3.83 -13.40 -12.91
CA PHE A 71 2.46 -13.15 -12.46
C PHE A 71 1.58 -12.61 -13.59
N THR A 72 0.32 -13.04 -13.67
CA THR A 72 -0.66 -12.39 -14.55
C THR A 72 -0.99 -10.98 -14.05
N LEU A 73 -1.61 -10.15 -14.90
CA LEU A 73 -2.04 -8.80 -14.49
C LEU A 73 -2.97 -8.85 -13.27
N ILE A 74 -3.90 -9.81 -13.27
CA ILE A 74 -4.86 -10.01 -12.18
C ILE A 74 -4.13 -10.43 -10.90
N GLN A 75 -3.20 -11.38 -10.99
CA GLN A 75 -2.41 -11.81 -9.83
C GLN A 75 -1.59 -10.67 -9.22
N LEU A 76 -0.96 -9.83 -10.06
CA LEU A 76 -0.23 -8.65 -9.57
C LEU A 76 -1.15 -7.68 -8.82
N LYS A 77 -2.33 -7.42 -9.37
CA LYS A 77 -3.28 -6.51 -8.72
C LYS A 77 -3.76 -7.08 -7.39
N VAL A 78 -4.08 -8.37 -7.33
CA VAL A 78 -4.51 -9.02 -6.08
C VAL A 78 -3.41 -9.04 -5.04
N ILE A 79 -2.16 -9.36 -5.42
CA ILE A 79 -1.01 -9.25 -4.50
C ILE A 79 -0.89 -7.82 -3.97
N GLN A 80 -1.05 -6.81 -4.83
CA GLN A 80 -0.98 -5.41 -4.44
C GLN A 80 -2.10 -5.03 -3.46
N GLU A 81 -3.34 -5.48 -3.66
CA GLU A 81 -4.46 -5.22 -2.72
C GLU A 81 -4.22 -5.86 -1.35
N VAL A 82 -3.73 -7.10 -1.32
CA VAL A 82 -3.35 -7.76 -0.06
C VAL A 82 -2.28 -6.96 0.67
N ILE A 83 -1.22 -6.55 -0.04
CA ILE A 83 -0.15 -5.73 0.53
C ILE A 83 -0.70 -4.39 1.02
N THR A 84 -1.58 -3.74 0.25
CA THR A 84 -2.21 -2.46 0.61
C THR A 84 -2.90 -2.57 1.96
N LEU A 85 -3.74 -3.59 2.12
CA LEU A 85 -4.52 -3.79 3.33
C LEU A 85 -3.63 -4.13 4.52
N VAL A 86 -2.63 -4.99 4.34
CA VAL A 86 -1.67 -5.34 5.39
C VAL A 86 -0.88 -4.10 5.84
N VAL A 87 -0.32 -3.33 4.89
CA VAL A 87 0.44 -2.12 5.19
C VAL A 87 -0.45 -1.07 5.85
N PHE A 88 -1.69 -0.90 5.40
CA PHE A 88 -2.64 0.02 5.99
C PHE A 88 -2.99 -0.34 7.44
N VAL A 89 -3.26 -1.61 7.74
CA VAL A 89 -3.53 -2.08 9.11
C VAL A 89 -2.31 -1.85 10.02
N LEU A 90 -1.10 -2.17 9.55
CA LEU A 90 0.12 -1.90 10.31
C LEU A 90 0.31 -0.40 10.56
N PHE A 91 0.07 0.42 9.54
CA PHE A 91 0.16 1.88 9.65
C PHE A 91 -0.87 2.45 10.63
N SER A 92 -2.13 2.02 10.56
CA SER A 92 -3.18 2.50 11.47
C SER A 92 -2.89 2.11 12.92
N MET A 93 -2.43 0.88 13.16
CA MET A 93 -2.02 0.42 14.49
C MET A 93 -0.85 1.24 15.05
N LEU A 94 0.18 1.51 14.25
CA LEU A 94 1.40 2.20 14.69
C LEU A 94 1.18 3.71 14.90
N PHE A 95 0.51 4.38 13.95
CA PHE A 95 0.40 5.84 13.91
C PHE A 95 -0.90 6.37 14.51
N PHE A 96 -1.99 5.62 14.41
CA PHE A 96 -3.32 6.06 14.85
C PHE A 96 -3.79 5.41 16.15
N LYS A 97 -3.13 4.35 16.66
CA LYS A 97 -3.24 3.74 18.01
C LYS A 97 -4.65 3.47 18.61
N ASN A 98 -5.75 3.87 17.97
CA ASN A 98 -7.05 4.07 18.63
C ASN A 98 -8.19 3.17 18.13
N GLU A 99 -7.93 2.25 17.20
CA GLU A 99 -8.95 1.33 16.69
C GLU A 99 -8.69 -0.08 17.24
N ALA A 100 -9.42 -0.46 18.29
CA ALA A 100 -9.41 -1.84 18.77
C ALA A 100 -9.94 -2.75 17.65
N LEU A 101 -9.15 -3.75 17.25
CA LEU A 101 -9.55 -4.70 16.20
C LEU A 101 -10.84 -5.44 16.62
N GLN A 102 -11.96 -5.01 16.05
CA GLN A 102 -13.25 -5.64 16.28
C GLN A 102 -13.36 -6.97 15.52
N TRP A 103 -14.27 -7.85 15.96
CA TRP A 103 -14.56 -9.15 15.33
C TRP A 103 -14.83 -9.03 13.82
N ASN A 104 -15.47 -7.91 13.43
CA ASN A 104 -15.59 -7.33 12.10
C ASN A 104 -14.37 -7.56 11.18
N HIS A 105 -13.22 -7.16 11.69
CA HIS A 105 -11.96 -7.07 10.95
C HIS A 105 -11.34 -8.44 10.72
N TYR A 106 -11.49 -9.35 11.68
CA TYR A 106 -11.02 -10.72 11.54
C TYR A 106 -11.81 -11.48 10.46
N LEU A 107 -13.14 -11.31 10.42
CA LEU A 107 -13.96 -11.89 9.37
C LEU A 107 -13.61 -11.33 7.99
N ALA A 108 -13.40 -10.01 7.90
CA ALA A 108 -12.95 -9.37 6.66
C ALA A 108 -11.59 -9.92 6.19
N PHE A 109 -10.66 -10.18 7.11
CA PHE A 109 -9.35 -10.77 6.79
C PHE A 109 -9.48 -12.20 6.22
N VAL A 110 -10.35 -13.03 6.82
CA VAL A 110 -10.63 -14.38 6.32
C VAL A 110 -11.23 -14.33 4.90
N LEU A 111 -12.19 -13.43 4.67
CA LEU A 111 -12.80 -13.25 3.34
C LEU A 111 -11.78 -12.78 2.30
N LEU A 112 -10.82 -11.94 2.68
CA LEU A 112 -9.72 -11.53 1.81
C LEU A 112 -8.80 -12.71 1.44
N VAL A 113 -8.45 -13.56 2.40
CA VAL A 113 -7.65 -14.77 2.13
C VAL A 113 -8.40 -15.70 1.15
N CYS A 114 -9.70 -15.88 1.33
CA CYS A 114 -10.52 -16.65 0.41
C CYS A 114 -10.54 -16.03 -1.00
N ALA A 115 -10.69 -14.70 -1.10
CA ALA A 115 -10.67 -14.00 -2.39
C ALA A 115 -9.32 -14.15 -3.11
N VAL A 116 -8.21 -14.09 -2.37
CA VAL A 116 -6.87 -14.35 -2.90
C VAL A 116 -6.79 -15.77 -3.45
N TYR A 117 -7.12 -16.78 -2.64
CA TYR A 117 -7.05 -18.17 -3.04
C TYR A 117 -7.83 -18.46 -4.34
N LEU A 118 -9.04 -17.92 -4.48
CA LEU A 118 -9.88 -18.09 -5.68
C LEU A 118 -9.27 -17.49 -6.95
N VAL A 119 -8.43 -16.46 -6.84
CA VAL A 119 -7.77 -15.84 -8.01
C VAL A 119 -6.56 -16.65 -8.49
N PHE A 120 -6.02 -17.53 -7.65
CA PHE A 120 -4.88 -18.39 -7.98
C PHE A 120 -5.26 -19.82 -8.41
N ILE A 121 -6.53 -20.22 -8.27
CA ILE A 121 -7.13 -21.42 -8.89
C ILE A 121 -7.45 -21.15 -10.36
#